data_AF-B8HPB6-F1
#
_entry.id   AF-B8HPB6-F1
#
_cell.length_a   1.000
_cell.length_b   1.000
_cell.length_c   1.000
_cell.angle_alpha   90.00
_cell.angle_beta   90.00
_cell.angle_gamma   90.00
#
_symmetry.space_group_name_H-M   'P 1'
#
loop_
_entity.id
_entity.type
_entity.pdbx_description
1 polymer ?
#
loop_
_entity_poly.entity_id
_entity_poly.type
_entity_poly.pdbx_seq_one_letter_code
_entity_poly.pdbx_strand_id
1 'polypeptide(L)'
;MVQTPAKVLSLEAFLRLSETKPASEFIEGQVVQKPMPQGKQSVIRGELVAAINEIVKRGRLGRAFPELRCTFANRSIVPDIAVFVWDRIPRDPMLMSYT
;
A
#
# COMPACT_ATOMS: atom_id res chain seq x y z
N MET A 1 -8.95 6.69 34.66
CA MET A 1 -9.03 6.97 33.21
C MET A 1 -10.13 6.11 32.63
N VAL A 2 -11.19 6.71 32.07
CA VAL A 2 -12.27 5.98 31.41
C VAL A 2 -11.74 5.53 30.05
N GLN A 3 -11.55 4.22 29.86
CA GLN A 3 -11.23 3.67 28.56
C GLN A 3 -12.53 3.64 27.74
N THR A 4 -12.68 4.60 26.83
CA THR A 4 -13.74 4.58 25.82
C THR A 4 -13.56 3.32 24.99
N PRO A 5 -14.60 2.48 24.80
CA PRO A 5 -14.48 1.31 23.95
C PRO A 5 -14.08 1.75 22.55
N ALA A 6 -12.94 1.23 22.07
CA ALA A 6 -12.42 1.56 20.76
C ALA A 6 -13.47 1.15 19.72
N LYS A 7 -14.09 2.14 19.07
CA LYS A 7 -15.05 1.92 17.99
C LYS A 7 -14.32 1.14 16.89
N VAL A 8 -14.74 -0.11 16.66
CA VAL A 8 -14.21 -0.94 15.57
C VAL A 8 -14.52 -0.23 14.26
N LEU A 9 -13.49 0.32 13.62
CA LEU A 9 -13.62 1.02 12.34
C LEU A 9 -13.79 -0.04 11.24
N SER A 10 -14.77 0.12 10.36
CA SER A 10 -14.89 -0.74 9.18
C SER A 10 -13.88 -0.34 8.11
N LEU A 11 -13.49 -1.28 7.24
CA LEU A 11 -12.61 -0.98 6.10
C LEU A 11 -13.19 0.13 5.21
N GLU A 12 -14.49 0.10 4.93
CA GLU A 12 -15.14 1.16 4.14
C GLU A 12 -15.05 2.54 4.79
N ALA A 13 -15.22 2.61 6.12
CA ALA A 13 -15.08 3.86 6.84
C ALA A 13 -13.61 4.33 6.84
N PHE A 14 -12.65 3.42 6.94
CA PHE A 14 -11.23 3.71 6.80
C PHE A 14 -10.89 4.29 5.42
N LEU A 15 -11.38 3.70 4.33
CA LEU A 15 -11.08 4.15 2.95
C LEU A 15 -11.65 5.53 2.61
N ARG A 16 -12.63 6.02 3.40
CA ARG A 16 -13.17 7.38 3.28
C ARG A 16 -12.34 8.43 4.04
N LEU A 17 -11.40 8.01 4.89
CA LEU A 17 -10.50 8.93 5.57
C LEU A 17 -9.49 9.51 4.57
N SER A 18 -9.04 10.73 4.83
CA SER A 18 -7.97 11.35 4.05
C SER A 18 -6.67 10.58 4.22
N GLU A 19 -5.90 10.50 3.13
CA GLU A 19 -4.54 9.95 3.15
C GLU A 19 -3.63 10.73 4.12
N THR A 20 -2.75 10.01 4.78
CA THR A 20 -1.81 10.54 5.77
C THR A 20 -0.36 10.41 5.29
N LYS A 21 0.56 11.15 5.91
CA LYS A 21 2.01 11.03 5.69
C LYS A 21 2.71 10.86 7.03
N PRO A 22 3.37 9.70 7.29
CA PRO A 22 3.37 8.47 6.48
C PRO A 22 1.98 7.85 6.40
N ALA A 23 1.78 6.97 5.42
CA ALA A 23 0.49 6.36 5.16
C ALA A 23 -0.05 5.58 6.36
N SER A 24 -1.36 5.66 6.55
CA SER A 24 -2.11 4.82 7.47
C SER A 24 -2.52 3.52 6.78
N GLU A 25 -2.47 2.43 7.53
CA GLU A 25 -2.86 1.09 7.14
C GLU A 25 -4.02 0.61 8.02
N PHE A 26 -4.87 -0.23 7.44
CA PHE A 26 -5.97 -0.89 8.12
C PHE A 26 -5.70 -2.39 8.21
N ILE A 27 -5.49 -2.87 9.43
CA ILE A 27 -5.16 -4.26 9.73
C ILE A 27 -6.05 -4.70 10.89
N GLU A 28 -6.86 -5.73 10.66
CA GLU A 28 -7.67 -6.39 11.70
C GLU A 28 -8.59 -5.43 12.49
N GLY A 29 -9.22 -4.46 11.81
CA GLY A 29 -10.13 -3.50 12.44
C GLY A 29 -9.43 -2.28 13.06
N GLN A 30 -8.11 -2.21 12.98
CA GLN A 30 -7.30 -1.14 13.56
C GLN A 30 -6.64 -0.29 12.48
N VAL A 31 -6.43 0.99 12.80
CA VAL A 31 -5.67 1.93 11.96
C VAL A 31 -4.27 2.07 12.56
N VAL A 32 -3.25 1.69 11.80
CA VAL A 32 -1.84 1.78 12.19
C VAL A 32 -1.12 2.68 11.20
N GLN A 33 -0.42 3.70 11.70
CA GLN A 33 0.36 4.59 10.84
C GLN A 33 1.76 4.03 10.63
N LYS A 34 2.25 4.05 9.39
CA LYS A 34 3.63 3.66 9.09
C LYS A 34 4.63 4.58 9.82
N PRO A 35 5.81 4.05 10.19
CA PRO A 35 6.88 4.90 10.69
C PRO A 35 7.35 5.87 9.61
N MET A 36 7.88 7.02 10.03
CA MET A 36 8.54 7.94 9.12
C MET A 36 9.71 7.22 8.42
N PRO A 37 9.77 7.24 7.08
CA PRO A 37 10.84 6.57 6.36
C PRO A 37 12.19 7.20 6.71
N GLN A 38 13.18 6.35 6.98
CA GLN A 38 14.55 6.78 7.25
C GLN A 38 15.42 6.71 5.99
N GLY A 39 16.46 7.53 5.90
CA GLY A 39 17.33 7.61 4.71
C GLY A 39 17.87 6.25 4.25
N LYS A 40 18.32 5.39 5.18
CA LYS A 40 18.79 4.03 4.86
C LYS A 40 17.68 3.16 4.23
N GLN A 41 16.47 3.23 4.78
CA GLN A 41 15.31 2.50 4.23
C GLN A 41 14.93 3.04 2.85
N SER A 42 14.98 4.37 2.66
CA SER A 42 14.69 5.00 1.37
C SER A 42 15.67 4.56 0.28
N VAL A 43 16.97 4.48 0.59
CA VAL A 43 18.00 3.99 -0.34
C VAL A 43 17.73 2.54 -0.73
N ILE A 44 17.57 1.65 0.25
CA ILE A 44 17.31 0.22 0.01
C ILE A 44 16.03 0.02 -0.80
N ARG A 45 14.95 0.72 -0.45
CA ARG A 45 13.68 0.64 -1.17
C ARG A 45 13.83 1.10 -2.62
N GLY A 46 14.50 2.21 -2.85
CA GLY A 46 14.74 2.76 -4.20
C GLY A 46 15.54 1.80 -5.07
N GLU A 47 16.67 1.30 -4.57
CA GLU A 47 17.54 0.36 -5.28
C GLU A 47 16.84 -0.96 -5.56
N LEU A 48 16.11 -1.51 -4.58
CA LEU A 48 15.39 -2.77 -4.74
C LEU A 48 14.26 -2.66 -5.77
N VAL A 49 13.49 -1.57 -5.75
CA VAL A 49 12.46 -1.30 -6.77
C VAL A 49 13.07 -1.23 -8.17
N ALA A 50 14.21 -0.55 -8.32
CA ALA A 50 14.91 -0.44 -9.58
C ALA A 50 15.40 -1.82 -10.06
N ALA A 51 16.07 -2.58 -9.19
CA ALA A 51 16.59 -3.91 -9.49
C ALA A 51 15.49 -4.90 -9.92
N ILE A 52 14.36 -4.91 -9.21
CA ILE A 52 13.21 -5.76 -9.60
C ILE A 52 12.69 -5.35 -10.97
N ASN A 53 12.47 -4.04 -11.18
CA ASN A 53 11.91 -3.52 -12.42
C ASN A 53 12.82 -3.74 -13.64
N GLU A 54 14.14 -3.76 -13.48
CA GLU A 54 15.06 -4.12 -14.57
C GLU A 54 14.80 -5.53 -15.12
N ILE A 55 14.39 -6.46 -14.26
CA ILE A 55 14.09 -7.84 -14.64
C ILE A 55 12.65 -7.95 -15.15
N VAL A 56 11.66 -7.50 -14.36
CA VAL A 56 10.25 -7.83 -14.62
C VAL A 56 9.59 -6.96 -15.70
N LYS A 57 10.11 -5.76 -15.97
CA LYS A 57 9.57 -4.92 -17.06
C LYS A 57 9.93 -5.48 -18.42
N ARG A 58 11.08 -6.14 -18.55
CA ARG A 58 11.49 -6.81 -19.79
C ARG A 58 10.51 -7.94 -20.08
N GLY A 59 10.01 -8.01 -21.30
CA GLY A 59 9.05 -9.04 -21.70
C GLY A 59 7.68 -8.94 -21.01
N ARG A 60 7.35 -7.82 -20.33
CA ARG A 60 6.05 -7.62 -19.67
C ARG A 60 5.71 -8.74 -18.69
N LEU A 61 6.65 -9.10 -17.82
CA LEU A 61 6.41 -10.11 -16.77
C LEU A 61 5.68 -9.51 -15.57
N GLY A 62 5.99 -8.25 -15.23
CA GLY A 62 5.38 -7.56 -14.11
C GLY A 62 5.92 -6.15 -13.89
N ARG A 63 5.60 -5.59 -12.72
CA ARG A 63 6.07 -4.27 -12.29
C ARG A 63 6.09 -4.18 -10.77
N ALA A 64 7.15 -3.56 -10.25
CA ALA A 64 7.26 -3.17 -8.84
C ALA A 64 6.85 -1.70 -8.65
N PHE A 65 6.05 -1.45 -7.63
CA PHE A 65 5.55 -0.13 -7.23
C PHE A 65 5.97 0.16 -5.78
N PRO A 66 6.67 1.28 -5.52
CA PRO A 66 6.92 1.72 -4.16
C PRO A 66 5.64 2.31 -3.54
N GLU A 67 5.42 2.08 -2.25
CA GLU A 67 4.37 2.72 -1.44
C GLU A 67 2.96 2.72 -2.07
N LEU A 68 2.56 1.60 -2.69
CA LEU A 68 1.26 1.46 -3.32
C LEU A 68 0.22 0.92 -2.33
N ARG A 69 -0.93 1.60 -2.19
CA ARG A 69 -2.07 1.10 -1.42
C ARG A 69 -2.63 -0.17 -2.04
N CYS A 70 -2.70 -1.23 -1.25
CA CYS A 70 -3.25 -2.53 -1.62
C CYS A 70 -4.39 -2.86 -0.64
N THR A 71 -5.61 -2.94 -1.17
CA THR A 71 -6.81 -3.31 -0.39
C THR A 71 -7.27 -4.70 -0.83
N PHE A 72 -7.36 -5.63 0.13
CA PHE A 72 -7.80 -7.01 -0.11
C PHE A 72 -8.15 -7.67 1.23
N ALA A 73 -8.99 -8.71 1.22
CA ALA A 73 -9.28 -9.53 2.40
C ALA A 73 -9.60 -8.73 3.68
N ASN A 74 -10.40 -7.67 3.55
CA ASN A 74 -10.75 -6.75 4.64
C ASN A 74 -9.54 -6.05 5.32
N ARG A 75 -8.48 -5.80 4.54
CA ARG A 75 -7.27 -5.07 4.93
C ARG A 75 -6.97 -4.00 3.90
N SER A 76 -6.32 -2.91 4.30
CA SER A 76 -5.77 -1.91 3.37
C SER A 76 -4.39 -1.50 3.84
N ILE A 77 -3.36 -1.98 3.15
CA ILE A 77 -1.96 -1.79 3.54
C ILE A 77 -1.22 -0.98 2.48
N VAL A 78 -0.08 -0.41 2.86
CA VAL A 78 0.84 0.32 1.98
C VAL A 78 2.22 -0.31 2.12
N PRO A 79 2.46 -1.48 1.50
CA PRO A 79 3.77 -2.12 1.53
C PRO A 79 4.86 -1.17 1.01
N ASP A 80 6.09 -1.36 1.50
CA ASP A 80 7.23 -0.60 0.99
C ASP A 80 7.43 -0.83 -0.52
N ILE A 81 7.21 -2.06 -0.97
CA ILE A 81 7.27 -2.48 -2.37
C ILE A 81 6.15 -3.49 -2.64
N ALA A 82 5.30 -3.22 -3.63
CA ALA A 82 4.33 -4.17 -4.16
C ALA A 82 4.73 -4.58 -5.58
N VAL A 83 4.79 -5.89 -5.86
CA VAL A 83 5.14 -6.41 -7.19
C VAL A 83 3.95 -7.17 -7.74
N PHE A 84 3.52 -6.80 -8.94
CA PHE A 84 2.40 -7.45 -9.63
C PHE A 84 2.88 -8.04 -10.95
N VAL A 85 2.37 -9.23 -11.27
CA VAL A 85 2.50 -9.79 -12.63
C VAL A 85 1.70 -8.94 -13.61
N TRP A 86 2.17 -8.87 -14.86
CA TRP A 86 1.72 -7.86 -15.81
C TRP A 86 0.22 -7.86 -16.12
N ASP A 87 -0.40 -9.03 -16.09
CA ASP A 87 -1.84 -9.20 -16.35
C ASP A 87 -2.71 -8.88 -15.14
N ARG A 88 -2.12 -8.73 -13.95
CA ARG A 88 -2.82 -8.36 -12.71
C ARG A 88 -2.63 -6.89 -12.34
N ILE A 89 -1.89 -6.12 -13.14
CA ILE A 89 -1.80 -4.67 -12.96
C ILE A 89 -3.09 -4.07 -13.49
N PRO A 90 -3.92 -3.41 -12.66
CA PRO A 90 -5.09 -2.69 -13.14
C PRO A 90 -4.63 -1.64 -14.14
N ARG A 91 -5.15 -1.70 -15.37
CA ARG A 91 -4.86 -0.71 -16.40
C ARG A 91 -6.04 0.18 -16.54
N ASP A 92 -5.74 1.44 -16.38
CA ASP A 92 -6.78 2.41 -16.23
C ASP A 92 -6.95 3.26 -17.50
N PRO A 93 -8.18 3.63 -17.89
CA PRO A 93 -8.39 4.91 -18.55
C PRO A 93 -8.49 6.09 -17.56
N MET A 94 -9.13 5.93 -16.37
CA MET A 94 -9.39 6.96 -15.31
C MET A 94 -9.78 6.47 -13.86
N LEU A 95 -10.10 5.19 -13.63
CA LEU A 95 -10.32 4.40 -12.40
C LEU A 95 -9.15 4.23 -11.38
N MET A 96 -9.32 4.86 -10.23
CA MET A 96 -9.21 4.13 -8.95
C MET A 96 -10.57 4.22 -8.26
N SER A 97 -11.35 3.16 -8.35
CA SER A 97 -12.58 2.99 -7.57
C SER A 97 -12.80 1.50 -7.31
N TYR A 98 -12.39 1.07 -6.12
CA TYR A 98 -12.94 -0.04 -5.35
C TYR A 98 -13.24 -1.35 -6.11
N THR A 99 -12.36 -2.34 -5.95
CA THR A 99 -12.78 -3.75 -5.92
C THR A 99 -11.95 -4.47 -4.87
#